data_AF-A0A3B3X0U1-F1
#
_entry.id   AF-A0A3B3X0U1-F1
#
_cell.length_a   1.000
_cell.length_b   1.000
_cell.length_c   1.000
_cell.angle_alpha   90.00
_cell.angle_beta   90.00
_cell.angle_gamma   90.00
#
_symmetry.space_group_name_H-M   'P 1'
#
loop_
_entity.id
_entity.type
_entity.pdbx_description
1 polymer ?
#
loop_
_entity_poly.entity_id
_entity_poly.type
_entity_poly.pdbx_seq_one_letter_code
_entity_poly.pdbx_strand_id
1 'polypeptide(L)'
;MFQPPACRPNQNGCQRNIHILLLLLLLYSSLKASLAAKPKGPGQTHLNSIRIDGDISLGGLFPVHARGHDGKPCGELKKEKGIHRLEAMLFALDRINNDNNLLPNITLGARILDTCSRDTHALEQSLTFVQALIEKDGTDVKCLGGGAPIITKPERVVGVIGASSSSVSIMVANILRLFKVRYRQNAMQRKTQQRKDL
;
A
#
# COMPACT_ATOMS: atom_id res chain seq x y z
N MET A 1 -50.45 -5.09 -14.27
CA MET A 1 -51.80 -4.53 -14.10
C MET A 1 -52.03 -4.42 -12.60
N PHE A 2 -52.26 -3.22 -12.09
CA PHE A 2 -52.88 -2.84 -10.80
C PHE A 2 -52.22 -1.59 -10.22
N GLN A 3 -52.98 -0.51 -10.29
CA GLN A 3 -52.85 0.75 -9.59
C GLN A 3 -54.29 1.13 -9.16
N PRO A 4 -54.49 2.08 -8.25
CA PRO A 4 -54.42 2.06 -6.79
C PRO A 4 -55.84 1.92 -6.16
N PRO A 5 -56.08 2.37 -4.90
CA PRO A 5 -56.81 3.64 -4.80
C PRO A 5 -56.21 4.63 -3.78
N ALA A 6 -56.39 5.90 -4.10
CA ALA A 6 -56.16 7.03 -3.21
C ALA A 6 -57.47 7.47 -2.55
N CYS A 7 -57.40 7.99 -1.32
CA CYS A 7 -58.08 9.23 -0.90
C CYS A 7 -57.57 9.73 0.48
N ARG A 8 -57.26 11.04 0.53
CA ARG A 8 -56.99 11.91 1.71
C ARG A 8 -58.33 12.25 2.42
N PRO A 9 -58.46 13.21 3.40
CA PRO A 9 -57.50 14.01 4.19
C PRO A 9 -57.80 14.07 5.72
N ASN A 10 -56.89 14.60 6.55
CA ASN A 10 -57.18 15.83 7.31
C ASN A 10 -55.89 16.44 7.88
N GLN A 11 -55.77 17.76 7.73
CA GLN A 11 -54.66 18.60 8.15
C GLN A 11 -54.88 19.06 9.60
N ASN A 12 -53.79 19.19 10.36
CA ASN A 12 -53.45 20.31 11.26
C ASN A 12 -52.52 19.83 12.38
N GLY A 13 -51.26 20.30 12.38
CA GLY A 13 -50.35 20.11 13.52
C GLY A 13 -48.85 19.95 13.20
N CYS A 14 -48.45 19.94 11.93
CA CYS A 14 -47.08 19.58 11.53
C CYS A 14 -46.18 20.79 11.20
N GLN A 15 -46.18 21.84 12.03
CA GLN A 15 -45.24 22.98 11.85
C GLN A 15 -44.38 23.28 13.08
N ARG A 16 -44.81 22.92 14.30
CA ARG A 16 -44.01 23.17 15.51
C ARG A 16 -42.96 22.09 15.79
N ASN A 17 -43.19 20.86 15.32
CA ASN A 17 -42.27 19.73 15.53
C ASN A 17 -41.11 19.69 14.53
N ILE A 18 -41.25 20.29 13.34
CA ILE A 18 -40.18 20.30 12.33
C ILE A 18 -39.02 21.19 12.77
N HIS A 19 -39.31 22.36 13.35
CA HIS A 19 -38.26 23.25 13.86
C HIS A 19 -37.52 22.63 15.05
N ILE A 20 -38.22 21.93 15.95
CA ILE A 20 -37.59 21.24 17.08
C ILE A 20 -36.70 20.10 16.56
N LEU A 21 -37.16 19.33 15.57
CA LEU A 21 -36.36 18.28 14.95
C LEU A 21 -35.14 18.84 14.21
N LEU A 22 -35.28 19.97 13.52
CA LEU A 22 -34.16 20.64 12.84
C LEU A 22 -33.12 21.16 13.85
N LEU A 23 -33.57 21.78 14.94
CA LEU A 23 -32.70 22.25 16.01
C LEU A 23 -31.98 21.08 16.70
N LEU A 24 -32.67 19.96 16.95
CA LEU A 24 -32.06 18.75 17.50
C LEU A 24 -31.04 18.14 16.55
N LEU A 25 -31.31 18.12 15.24
CA LEU A 25 -30.36 17.64 14.23
C LEU A 25 -29.13 18.55 14.12
N LEU A 26 -29.32 19.87 14.18
CA LEU A 26 -28.23 20.86 14.16
C LEU A 26 -27.37 20.74 15.43
N LEU A 27 -27.98 20.65 16.62
CA LEU A 27 -27.27 20.45 17.88
C LEU A 27 -26.52 19.11 17.90
N TYR A 28 -27.11 18.04 17.36
CA TYR A 28 -26.47 16.73 17.24
C TYR A 28 -25.26 16.75 16.30
N SER A 29 -25.32 17.52 15.21
CA SER A 29 -24.20 17.69 14.27
C SER A 29 -23.01 18.44 14.90
N SER A 30 -23.28 19.49 15.68
CA SER A 30 -22.25 20.24 16.41
C SER A 30 -21.58 19.41 17.51
N LEU A 31 -22.35 18.54 18.19
CA LEU A 31 -21.81 17.64 19.21
C LEU A 31 -20.86 16.58 18.61
N LYS A 32 -21.12 16.10 17.39
CA LYS A 32 -20.19 15.20 16.66
C LYS A 32 -18.89 15.89 16.24
N ALA A 33 -18.95 17.18 15.89
CA ALA A 33 -17.76 17.93 15.49
C ALA A 33 -16.76 18.12 16.64
N SER A 34 -17.24 18.22 17.87
CA SER A 34 -16.39 18.50 19.04
C SER A 34 -15.63 17.28 19.59
N LEU A 35 -16.00 16.06 19.20
CA LEU A 35 -15.36 14.82 19.67
C LEU A 35 -14.40 14.17 18.65
N ALA A 36 -14.19 14.80 17.50
CA ALA A 36 -13.27 14.33 16.46
C ALA A 36 -11.87 14.97 16.52
N ALA A 37 -11.48 15.53 17.67
CA ALA A 37 -10.09 15.91 17.93
C ALA A 37 -9.25 14.65 18.17
N LYS A 38 -8.85 14.00 17.06
CA LYS A 38 -7.94 12.86 17.07
C LYS A 38 -6.63 13.29 17.74
N PRO A 39 -6.19 12.64 18.83
CA PRO A 39 -4.90 12.95 19.44
C PRO A 39 -3.81 12.75 18.38
N LYS A 40 -3.01 13.79 18.16
CA LYS A 40 -1.76 13.68 17.40
C LYS A 40 -0.87 12.71 18.19
N GLY A 41 -0.85 11.47 17.73
CA GLY A 41 0.09 10.46 18.19
C GLY A 41 1.54 10.94 18.05
N PRO A 42 2.47 10.25 18.71
CA PRO A 42 3.88 10.65 18.73
C PRO A 42 4.42 10.72 17.29
N GLY A 43 5.23 11.76 17.04
CA GLY A 43 5.96 12.15 15.83
C GLY A 43 5.72 11.33 14.56
N GLN A 44 5.35 12.02 13.47
CA GLN A 44 5.23 11.44 12.13
C GLN A 44 6.47 10.59 11.78
N THR A 45 6.39 9.29 12.00
CA THR A 45 7.18 8.32 11.28
C THR A 45 6.63 8.39 9.87
N HIS A 46 7.31 9.13 9.01
CA HIS A 46 6.92 9.27 7.62
C HIS A 46 6.74 7.86 7.06
N LEU A 47 5.50 7.50 6.72
CA LEU A 47 5.18 6.21 6.12
C LEU A 47 5.67 6.31 4.67
N ASN A 48 6.96 6.07 4.45
CA ASN A 48 7.62 6.17 3.12
C ASN A 48 7.18 5.07 2.15
N SER A 49 6.10 4.37 2.44
CA SER A 49 5.69 3.20 1.68
C SER A 49 4.17 3.04 1.63
N ILE A 50 3.68 2.62 0.47
CA ILE A 50 2.30 2.20 0.22
C ILE A 50 2.35 0.70 -0.11
N ARG A 51 1.40 -0.07 0.44
CA ARG A 51 1.24 -1.50 0.17
C ARG A 51 -0.19 -1.77 -0.31
N ILE A 52 -0.29 -2.53 -1.38
CA ILE A 52 -1.52 -3.01 -2.00
C ILE A 52 -1.36 -4.52 -2.12
N ASP A 53 -2.29 -5.25 -1.52
CA ASP A 53 -2.27 -6.70 -1.51
C ASP A 53 -2.71 -7.27 -2.87
N GLY A 54 -2.12 -8.39 -3.24
CA GLY A 54 -2.44 -9.14 -4.45
C GLY A 54 -1.64 -10.44 -4.51
N ASP A 55 -1.97 -11.30 -5.46
CA ASP A 55 -1.27 -12.58 -5.67
C ASP A 55 0.19 -12.37 -6.11
N ILE A 56 0.45 -11.28 -6.84
CA ILE A 56 1.76 -10.89 -7.33
C ILE A 56 2.02 -9.42 -7.00
N SER A 57 3.06 -9.14 -6.20
CA SER A 57 3.42 -7.77 -5.82
C SER A 57 4.51 -7.16 -6.73
N LEU A 58 4.24 -5.97 -7.26
CA LEU A 58 5.21 -5.14 -7.98
C LEU A 58 5.81 -4.06 -7.07
N GLY A 59 7.11 -3.82 -7.17
CA GLY A 59 7.79 -2.74 -6.47
C GLY A 59 7.69 -1.44 -7.27
N GLY A 60 7.49 -0.30 -6.61
CA GLY A 60 7.53 1.02 -7.24
C GLY A 60 8.50 1.96 -6.52
N LEU A 61 9.30 2.73 -7.27
CA LEU A 61 10.18 3.77 -6.73
C LEU A 61 9.88 5.13 -7.37
N PHE A 62 9.29 6.03 -6.61
CA PHE A 62 8.90 7.36 -7.11
C PHE A 62 9.46 8.49 -6.22
N PRO A 63 9.80 9.66 -6.80
CA PRO A 63 10.21 10.83 -6.05
C PRO A 63 8.99 11.62 -5.61
N VAL A 64 8.23 11.07 -4.65
CA VAL A 64 7.01 11.68 -4.12
C VAL A 64 7.35 12.97 -3.39
N HIS A 65 8.46 12.97 -2.64
CA HIS A 65 8.99 14.19 -2.01
C HIS A 65 10.28 14.70 -2.67
N ALA A 66 10.52 16.00 -2.49
CA ALA A 66 11.80 16.63 -2.73
C ALA A 66 12.82 16.20 -1.67
N ARG A 67 14.09 16.55 -1.90
CA ARG A 67 15.14 16.35 -0.91
C ARG A 67 14.87 17.26 0.29
N GLY A 68 14.93 16.70 1.49
CA GLY A 68 14.78 17.48 2.72
C GLY A 68 15.97 18.43 2.97
N HIS A 69 15.68 19.55 3.62
CA HIS A 69 16.67 20.48 4.15
C HIS A 69 16.82 20.27 5.68
N ASP A 70 17.92 20.78 6.25
CA ASP A 70 18.13 20.85 7.70
C ASP A 70 18.00 19.51 8.45
N GLY A 71 18.61 18.46 7.89
CA GLY A 71 18.62 17.11 8.48
C GLY A 71 17.31 16.33 8.32
N LYS A 72 16.28 16.91 7.70
CA LYS A 72 15.04 16.17 7.39
C LYS A 72 15.29 15.14 6.28
N PRO A 73 14.71 13.92 6.38
CA PRO A 73 14.91 12.89 5.37
C PRO A 73 14.29 13.27 4.01
N CYS A 74 13.13 13.93 4.04
CA CYS A 74 12.33 14.30 2.87
C CYS A 74 11.85 15.75 3.00
N GLY A 75 11.62 16.40 1.88
CA GLY A 75 11.14 17.79 1.78
C GLY A 75 9.70 17.85 1.30
N GLU A 76 9.36 18.90 0.54
CA GLU A 76 8.00 19.13 0.04
C GLU A 76 7.52 18.08 -0.98
N LEU A 77 6.20 17.91 -1.07
CA LEU A 77 5.56 17.02 -2.03
C LEU A 77 5.72 17.50 -3.48
N LYS A 78 6.09 16.58 -4.38
CA LYS A 78 6.25 16.82 -5.82
C LYS A 78 5.04 16.29 -6.59
N LYS A 79 4.10 17.19 -6.89
CA LYS A 79 2.85 16.87 -7.59
C LYS A 79 3.10 16.21 -8.97
N GLU A 80 3.83 16.90 -9.85
CA GLU A 80 3.96 16.47 -11.25
C GLU A 80 4.86 15.25 -11.45
N LYS A 81 6.08 15.26 -10.89
CA LYS A 81 7.09 14.21 -11.14
C LYS A 81 7.04 13.06 -10.13
N GLY A 82 6.33 13.25 -9.01
CA GLY A 82 6.16 12.26 -7.94
C GLY A 82 4.76 11.66 -7.98
N ILE A 83 3.77 12.44 -7.54
CA ILE A 83 2.39 11.98 -7.39
C ILE A 83 1.79 11.50 -8.70
N HIS A 84 1.90 12.24 -9.81
CA HIS A 84 1.31 11.77 -11.08
C HIS A 84 1.88 10.43 -11.56
N ARG A 85 3.17 10.14 -11.29
CA ARG A 85 3.77 8.86 -11.68
C ARG A 85 3.33 7.71 -10.77
N LEU A 86 3.17 8.01 -9.48
CA LEU A 86 2.63 7.07 -8.51
C LEU A 86 1.18 6.72 -8.88
N GLU A 87 0.34 7.73 -9.09
CA GLU A 87 -1.04 7.56 -9.55
C GLU A 87 -1.13 6.82 -10.89
N ALA A 88 -0.22 7.09 -11.83
CA ALA A 88 -0.18 6.36 -13.09
C ALA A 88 0.10 4.85 -12.90
N MET A 89 0.95 4.48 -11.94
CA MET A 89 1.17 3.07 -11.59
C MET A 89 -0.07 2.44 -10.96
N LEU A 90 -0.73 3.14 -10.03
CA LEU A 90 -1.97 2.67 -9.41
C LEU A 90 -3.08 2.48 -10.43
N PHE A 91 -3.28 3.48 -11.29
CA PHE A 91 -4.22 3.40 -12.41
C PHE A 91 -3.92 2.22 -13.33
N ALA A 92 -2.64 1.98 -13.67
CA ALA A 92 -2.27 0.84 -14.49
C ALA A 92 -2.58 -0.51 -13.81
N LEU A 93 -2.32 -0.64 -12.50
CA LEU A 93 -2.68 -1.84 -11.73
C LEU A 93 -4.19 -2.08 -11.76
N ASP A 94 -4.99 -1.04 -11.51
CA ASP A 94 -6.45 -1.12 -11.56
C ASP A 94 -6.95 -1.53 -12.94
N ARG A 95 -6.36 -0.98 -14.01
CA ARG A 95 -6.75 -1.34 -15.37
C ARG A 95 -6.42 -2.79 -15.72
N ILE A 96 -5.26 -3.29 -15.27
CA ILE A 96 -4.87 -4.69 -15.49
C ILE A 96 -5.74 -5.64 -14.68
N ASN A 97 -5.96 -5.35 -13.40
CA ASN A 97 -6.76 -6.19 -12.50
C ASN A 97 -8.24 -6.27 -12.92
N ASN A 98 -8.75 -5.27 -13.64
CA ASN A 98 -10.11 -5.26 -14.18
C ASN A 98 -10.22 -5.81 -15.62
N ASP A 99 -9.11 -6.23 -16.25
CA ASP A 99 -9.12 -6.80 -17.60
C ASP A 99 -8.95 -8.33 -17.54
N ASN A 100 -10.07 -9.03 -17.77
CA ASN A 100 -10.11 -10.49 -17.77
C ASN A 100 -9.28 -11.15 -18.89
N ASN A 101 -8.79 -10.39 -19.88
CA ASN A 101 -7.99 -10.92 -20.98
C ASN A 101 -6.47 -10.92 -20.69
N LEU A 102 -6.00 -10.10 -19.74
CA LEU A 102 -4.57 -9.94 -19.46
C LEU A 102 -4.09 -10.92 -18.39
N LEU A 103 -4.77 -10.97 -17.24
CA LEU A 103 -4.41 -11.80 -16.09
C LEU A 103 -5.65 -12.43 -15.45
N PRO A 104 -6.25 -13.46 -16.07
CA PRO A 104 -7.43 -14.11 -15.51
C PRO A 104 -7.09 -14.79 -14.17
N ASN A 105 -7.89 -14.53 -13.14
CA ASN A 105 -7.77 -15.10 -11.79
C ASN A 105 -6.47 -14.77 -11.04
N ILE A 106 -5.74 -13.72 -11.44
CA ILE A 106 -4.53 -13.26 -10.75
C ILE A 106 -4.66 -11.77 -10.49
N THR A 107 -4.46 -11.35 -9.25
CA THR A 107 -4.45 -9.95 -8.84
C THR A 107 -3.02 -9.43 -8.69
N LEU A 108 -2.74 -8.27 -9.30
CA LEU A 108 -1.50 -7.54 -9.09
C LEU A 108 -1.64 -6.63 -7.87
N GLY A 109 -0.78 -6.87 -6.88
CA GLY A 109 -0.51 -5.97 -5.77
C GLY A 109 0.68 -5.07 -6.06
N ALA A 110 1.00 -4.18 -5.13
CA ALA A 110 2.17 -3.34 -5.23
C ALA A 110 2.72 -2.86 -3.89
N ARG A 111 4.04 -2.70 -3.84
CA ARG A 111 4.76 -2.03 -2.75
C ARG A 111 5.52 -0.84 -3.30
N ILE A 112 5.02 0.35 -3.03
CA ILE A 112 5.55 1.60 -3.57
C ILE A 112 6.34 2.31 -2.49
N LEU A 113 7.56 2.75 -2.78
CA LEU A 113 8.46 3.43 -1.86
C LEU A 113 8.80 4.83 -2.37
N ASP A 114 8.87 5.79 -1.45
CA ASP A 114 9.33 7.14 -1.75
C ASP A 114 10.86 7.23 -1.72
N THR A 115 11.44 7.79 -2.77
CA THR A 115 12.88 8.03 -2.91
C THR A 115 13.33 9.35 -2.32
N CYS A 116 12.41 10.25 -1.96
CA CYS A 116 12.67 11.60 -1.46
C CYS A 116 13.69 12.39 -2.29
N SER A 117 13.76 12.09 -3.60
CA SER A 117 14.75 12.65 -4.53
C SER A 117 16.21 12.57 -4.01
N ARG A 118 16.54 11.52 -3.24
CA ARG A 118 17.86 11.33 -2.62
C ARG A 118 18.36 9.90 -2.82
N ASP A 119 19.47 9.77 -3.52
CA ASP A 119 20.00 8.48 -4.00
C ASP A 119 20.29 7.48 -2.87
N THR A 120 20.94 7.92 -1.79
CA THR A 120 21.24 7.06 -0.63
C THR A 120 19.96 6.55 0.04
N HIS A 121 18.96 7.43 0.18
CA HIS A 121 17.67 7.07 0.75
C HIS A 121 16.92 6.09 -0.15
N ALA A 122 16.91 6.34 -1.46
CA ALA A 122 16.29 5.45 -2.43
C ALA A 122 16.94 4.05 -2.43
N LEU A 123 18.26 3.99 -2.26
CA LEU A 123 18.99 2.74 -2.13
C LEU A 123 18.58 1.96 -0.88
N GLU A 124 18.57 2.62 0.28
CA GLU A 124 18.09 2.03 1.55
C GLU A 124 16.68 1.48 1.43
N GLN A 125 15.77 2.26 0.83
CA GLN A 125 14.40 1.81 0.58
C GLN A 125 14.36 0.59 -0.34
N SER A 126 15.14 0.58 -1.42
CA SER A 126 15.17 -0.52 -2.39
C SER A 126 15.67 -1.84 -1.80
N LEU A 127 16.54 -1.79 -0.78
CA LEU A 127 16.98 -2.99 -0.05
C LEU A 127 15.81 -3.70 0.62
N THR A 128 14.74 -2.98 0.99
CA THR A 128 13.56 -3.61 1.60
C THR A 128 12.81 -4.53 0.64
N PHE A 129 12.96 -4.38 -0.68
CA PHE A 129 12.39 -5.32 -1.65
C PHE A 129 13.08 -6.68 -1.65
N VAL A 130 14.36 -6.73 -1.29
CA VAL A 130 15.14 -7.98 -1.26
C VAL A 130 15.20 -8.62 0.12
N GLN A 131 14.82 -7.89 1.18
CA GLN A 131 14.71 -8.46 2.53
C GLN A 131 13.80 -9.70 2.55
N ALA A 132 12.76 -9.72 1.70
CA ALA A 132 11.89 -10.88 1.57
C ALA A 132 12.53 -12.12 0.94
N LEU A 133 13.64 -11.93 0.22
CA LEU A 133 14.38 -13.00 -0.47
C LEU A 133 15.49 -13.60 0.40
N ILE A 134 15.79 -12.96 1.54
CA ILE A 134 16.71 -13.49 2.53
C ILE A 134 15.85 -14.39 3.42
N GLU A 135 15.99 -15.70 3.26
CA GLU A 135 15.38 -16.66 4.18
C GLU A 135 15.86 -16.31 5.60
N LYS A 136 14.93 -15.87 6.45
CA LYS A 136 15.18 -15.87 7.88
C LYS A 136 15.02 -17.31 8.32
N ASP A 137 16.12 -17.94 8.72
CA ASP A 137 16.09 -19.22 9.40
C ASP A 137 15.24 -19.07 10.67
N GLY A 138 13.99 -19.55 10.60
CA GLY A 138 13.04 -19.52 11.71
C GLY A 138 13.36 -20.55 12.79
N THR A 139 14.44 -21.31 12.63
CA THR A 139 14.87 -22.40 13.51
C THR A 139 15.37 -21.92 14.87
N ASP A 140 15.63 -20.62 15.05
CA ASP A 140 16.13 -20.03 16.30
C ASP A 140 15.16 -19.03 16.97
N VAL A 141 13.95 -18.84 16.42
CA VAL A 141 12.98 -17.90 17.01
C VAL A 141 12.09 -18.64 18.00
N LYS A 142 12.53 -18.72 19.27
CA LYS A 142 11.71 -19.24 20.37
C LYS A 142 10.98 -18.07 21.05
N CYS A 143 9.65 -18.11 21.06
CA CYS A 143 8.86 -17.18 21.88
C CYS A 143 9.06 -17.51 23.37
N LEU A 144 9.13 -16.49 24.23
CA LEU A 144 9.30 -16.63 25.68
C LEU A 144 8.24 -17.54 26.34
N GLY A 145 7.10 -17.74 25.68
CA GLY A 145 6.01 -18.63 26.13
C GLY A 145 5.97 -20.02 25.48
N GLY A 146 7.01 -20.46 24.77
CA GLY A 146 7.07 -21.80 24.16
C GLY A 146 6.11 -22.04 22.98
N GLY A 147 5.33 -21.04 22.58
CA GLY A 147 4.47 -21.10 21.39
C GLY A 147 5.25 -21.00 20.08
N ALA A 148 4.66 -21.48 18.99
CA ALA A 148 5.23 -21.34 17.66
C ALA A 148 5.37 -19.84 17.28
N PRO A 149 6.52 -19.40 16.73
CA PRO A 149 6.70 -18.03 16.31
C PRO A 149 5.76 -17.70 15.14
N ILE A 150 5.04 -16.58 15.24
CA ILE A 150 4.28 -16.02 14.11
C ILE A 150 5.29 -15.37 13.16
N ILE A 151 5.86 -16.16 12.24
CA ILE A 151 6.73 -15.65 11.17
C ILE A 151 5.82 -15.23 10.02
N THR A 152 5.45 -13.96 9.98
CA THR A 152 4.84 -13.37 8.78
C THR A 152 5.86 -13.41 7.66
N LYS A 153 5.58 -14.18 6.60
CA LYS A 153 6.43 -14.20 5.41
C LYS A 153 6.50 -12.78 4.83
N PRO A 154 7.70 -12.24 4.64
CA PRO A 154 7.85 -10.91 4.05
C PRO A 154 7.31 -10.91 2.61
N GLU A 155 6.66 -9.82 2.25
CA GLU A 155 6.06 -9.63 0.92
C GLU A 155 7.13 -9.71 -0.17
N ARG A 156 6.93 -10.61 -1.13
CA ARG A 156 7.89 -10.82 -2.20
C ARG A 156 7.56 -9.97 -3.41
N VAL A 157 8.43 -9.02 -3.71
CA VAL A 157 8.35 -8.23 -4.95
C VAL A 157 8.96 -9.00 -6.14
N VAL A 158 8.19 -9.16 -7.22
CA VAL A 158 8.64 -9.91 -8.41
C VAL A 158 9.43 -9.08 -9.42
N GLY A 159 9.24 -7.77 -9.40
CA GLY A 159 9.88 -6.80 -10.28
C GLY A 159 9.70 -5.39 -9.76
N VAL A 160 10.57 -4.46 -10.16
CA VAL A 160 10.54 -3.06 -9.69
C VAL A 160 10.37 -2.13 -10.88
N ILE A 161 9.43 -1.18 -10.76
CA ILE A 161 9.16 -0.10 -11.70
C ILE A 161 9.78 1.19 -11.14
N GLY A 162 10.56 1.88 -11.98
CA GLY A 162 11.37 3.04 -11.58
C GLY A 162 12.87 2.71 -11.49
N ALA A 163 13.69 3.52 -10.84
CA ALA A 163 13.38 4.83 -10.24
C ALA A 163 13.36 5.96 -11.29
N SER A 164 12.97 7.17 -10.87
CA SER A 164 12.96 8.35 -11.76
C SER A 164 14.36 8.92 -12.06
N SER A 165 15.38 8.57 -11.27
CA SER A 165 16.78 8.97 -11.51
C SER A 165 17.56 7.79 -12.07
N SER A 166 18.36 8.03 -13.11
CA SER A 166 19.20 7.00 -13.71
C SER A 166 20.22 6.43 -12.73
N SER A 167 20.81 7.25 -11.86
CA SER A 167 21.77 6.80 -10.83
C SER A 167 21.14 5.75 -9.91
N VAL A 168 19.94 6.06 -9.39
CA VAL A 168 19.16 5.15 -8.53
C VAL A 168 18.78 3.89 -9.26
N SER A 169 18.27 3.99 -10.50
CA SER A 169 17.89 2.82 -11.29
C SER A 169 19.07 1.87 -11.54
N ILE A 170 20.25 2.41 -11.85
CA ILE A 170 21.48 1.63 -12.02
C ILE A 170 21.86 0.92 -10.72
N MET A 171 21.85 1.63 -9.58
CA MET A 171 22.16 1.04 -8.27
C MET A 171 21.19 -0.08 -7.90
N VAL A 172 19.89 0.15 -8.08
CA VAL A 172 18.83 -0.83 -7.76
C VAL A 172 18.95 -2.06 -8.66
N ALA A 173 19.14 -1.88 -9.96
CA ALA A 173 19.33 -3.00 -10.88
C ALA A 173 20.57 -3.85 -10.53
N ASN A 174 21.66 -3.21 -10.11
CA ASN A 174 22.89 -3.89 -9.70
C ASN A 174 22.75 -4.72 -8.43
N ILE A 175 21.83 -4.35 -7.53
CA ILE A 175 21.50 -5.17 -6.35
C ILE A 175 20.54 -6.28 -6.73
N LEU A 176 19.43 -5.95 -7.39
CA LEU A 176 18.39 -6.93 -7.73
C LEU A 176 18.93 -8.08 -8.60
N ARG A 177 19.91 -7.83 -9.48
CA ARG A 177 20.55 -8.88 -10.28
C ARG A 177 21.23 -9.96 -9.43
N LEU A 178 21.78 -9.61 -8.25
CA LEU A 178 22.43 -10.57 -7.35
C LEU A 178 21.43 -11.58 -6.79
N PHE A 179 20.20 -11.14 -6.53
CA PHE A 179 19.14 -12.00 -5.99
C PHE A 179 18.40 -12.80 -7.06
N LYS A 180 18.40 -12.33 -8.32
CA LYS A 180 17.86 -13.09 -9.46
C LYS A 180 18.63 -14.40 -9.70
N VAL A 181 19.95 -14.40 -9.48
CA VAL A 181 20.80 -15.61 -9.60
C VAL A 181 20.42 -16.65 -8.54
N ARG A 182 20.20 -16.24 -7.29
CA ARG A 182 19.72 -17.14 -6.24
C ARG A 182 18.33 -17.69 -6.49
N TYR A 183 17.42 -16.91 -7.07
CA TYR A 183 16.10 -17.45 -7.42
C TYR A 183 16.19 -18.60 -8.44
N ARG A 184 17.08 -18.49 -9.43
CA ARG A 184 17.32 -19.60 -10.37
C ARG A 184 17.91 -20.83 -9.67
N GLN A 185 18.86 -20.64 -8.76
CA GLN A 185 19.45 -21.76 -8.01
C GLN A 185 18.43 -22.44 -7.08
N ASN A 186 17.66 -21.66 -6.32
CA ASN A 186 16.66 -22.21 -5.40
C ASN A 186 15.48 -22.87 -6.15
N ALA A 187 15.07 -22.33 -7.31
CA ALA A 187 14.07 -22.97 -8.17
C ALA A 187 14.60 -24.27 -8.81
N MET A 188 15.88 -24.31 -9.18
CA MET A 188 16.53 -25.52 -9.68
C MET A 188 16.63 -26.58 -8.58
N GLN A 189 16.98 -26.20 -7.34
CA GLN A 189 17.02 -27.11 -6.19
C GLN A 189 15.64 -27.66 -5.82
N ARG A 190 14.58 -26.84 -5.85
CA ARG A 190 13.20 -27.32 -5.61
C ARG A 190 12.76 -28.34 -6.67
N LYS A 191 13.13 -28.14 -7.94
CA LYS A 191 12.86 -29.12 -9.01
C LYS A 191 13.68 -30.40 -8.84
N THR A 192 14.92 -30.32 -8.36
CA THR A 192 15.74 -31.51 -8.07
C THR A 192 15.24 -32.28 -6.86
N GLN A 193 14.69 -31.60 -5.84
CA GLN A 193 14.07 -32.26 -4.67
C GLN A 193 12.76 -32.96 -5.04
N GLN A 194 11.86 -32.30 -5.78
CA GLN A 194 10.61 -32.93 -6.25
C GLN A 194 10.83 -34.12 -7.20
N ARG A 195 11.99 -34.20 -7.87
CA ARG A 195 12.37 -35.34 -8.71
C ARG A 195 12.99 -36.50 -7.92
N LYS A 196 13.32 -36.31 -6.63
CA LYS A 196 13.81 -37.36 -5.74
C LYS A 196 12.69 -38.00 -4.89
N ASP A 197 11.51 -37.40 -4.89
CA ASP A 197 10.33 -37.87 -4.13
C ASP A 197 9.32 -38.65 -5.02
N LEU A 198 9.72 -39.04 -6.25
CA LEU A 198 8.99 -39.93 -7.18
C LEU A 198 9.91 -41.07 -7.62
#